data_AF-A0A969BHI4-F1
#
_entry.id   AF-A0A969BHI4-F1
#
_cell.length_a   1.000
_cell.length_b   1.000
_cell.length_c   1.000
_cell.angle_alpha   90.00
_cell.angle_beta   90.00
_cell.angle_gamma   90.00
#
_symmetry.space_group_name_H-M   'P 1'
#
loop_
_entity.id
_entity.type
_entity.pdbx_description
1 polymer ?
#
loop_
_entity_poly.entity_id
_entity_poly.type
_entity_poly.pdbx_seq_one_letter_code
_entity_poly.pdbx_strand_id
1 'polypeptide(L)'
;MAKTAKKESGSSTFEYNESSIKSLDWREHIRLRPGMYIGKLGDGSSKDDGIYVLVKEVIDNSIDEHMMGYGKTIEVKITDHRVIVRDYGR
;
A
#
# COMPACT_ATOMS: atom_id res chain seq x y z
N MET A 1 6.66 -51.26 -35.15
CA MET A 1 6.42 -49.91 -35.69
C MET A 1 5.33 -49.24 -34.86
N ALA A 2 5.49 -47.94 -34.64
CA ALA A 2 5.10 -47.21 -33.43
C ALA A 2 3.59 -47.09 -33.17
N LYS A 3 3.22 -47.20 -31.89
CA LYS A 3 1.97 -46.71 -31.32
C LYS A 3 2.04 -45.18 -31.29
N THR A 4 1.24 -44.49 -32.11
CA THR A 4 1.15 -43.03 -32.03
C THR A 4 0.11 -42.67 -30.97
N ALA A 5 0.59 -42.20 -29.82
CA ALA A 5 -0.22 -41.59 -28.79
C ALA A 5 -0.78 -40.25 -29.30
N LYS A 6 -2.11 -40.12 -29.36
CA LYS A 6 -2.79 -38.86 -29.65
C LYS A 6 -2.66 -37.98 -28.40
N LYS A 7 -1.74 -37.02 -28.44
CA LYS A 7 -1.54 -36.02 -27.38
C LYS A 7 -2.70 -35.03 -27.45
N GLU A 8 -3.65 -35.13 -26.53
CA GLU A 8 -4.68 -34.10 -26.35
C GLU A 8 -4.00 -32.83 -25.85
N SER A 9 -3.90 -31.84 -26.74
CA SER A 9 -3.55 -30.48 -26.36
C SER A 9 -4.75 -29.87 -25.66
N GLY A 10 -4.80 -29.99 -24.34
CA GLY A 10 -5.75 -29.27 -23.50
C GLY A 10 -5.54 -27.76 -23.64
N SER A 11 -6.22 -27.15 -24.60
CA SER A 11 -6.47 -25.71 -24.59
C SER A 11 -7.45 -25.45 -23.46
N SER A 12 -6.95 -25.17 -22.26
CA SER A 12 -7.76 -24.52 -21.23
C SER A 12 -8.04 -23.11 -21.72
N THR A 13 -9.08 -22.95 -22.54
CA THR A 13 -9.70 -21.66 -22.80
C THR A 13 -10.07 -21.07 -21.44
N PHE A 14 -9.32 -20.07 -20.99
CA PHE A 14 -9.73 -19.27 -19.85
C PHE A 14 -11.04 -18.59 -20.26
N GLU A 15 -12.16 -19.14 -19.80
CA GLU A 15 -13.47 -18.53 -20.01
C GLU A 15 -13.51 -17.22 -19.23
N TYR A 16 -13.18 -16.14 -19.92
CA TYR A 16 -13.39 -14.79 -19.41
C TYR A 16 -14.89 -14.50 -19.43
N ASN A 17 -15.52 -14.65 -18.27
CA ASN A 17 -16.94 -14.41 -18.03
C ASN A 17 -17.12 -13.29 -16.99
N GLU A 18 -18.36 -12.92 -16.68
CA GLU A 18 -18.65 -11.85 -15.72
C GLU A 18 -18.01 -12.07 -14.34
N SER A 19 -17.87 -13.33 -13.90
CA SER A 19 -17.20 -13.67 -12.64
C SER A 19 -15.69 -13.43 -12.63
N SER A 20 -15.09 -13.17 -13.80
CA SER A 20 -13.69 -12.78 -13.95
C SER A 20 -13.44 -11.31 -13.56
N ILE A 21 -14.48 -10.48 -13.52
CA ILE A 21 -14.40 -9.10 -13.03
C ILE A 21 -14.63 -9.09 -11.53
N LYS A 22 -13.66 -8.52 -10.79
CA LYS A 22 -13.75 -8.34 -9.34
C LYS A 22 -13.73 -6.86 -9.00
N SER A 23 -14.82 -6.40 -8.40
CA SER A 23 -14.84 -5.12 -7.67
C SER A 23 -14.31 -5.36 -6.27
N LEU A 24 -13.26 -4.62 -5.90
CA LEU A 24 -12.64 -4.71 -4.59
C LEU A 24 -13.21 -3.62 -3.69
N ASP A 25 -13.31 -3.93 -2.40
CA ASP A 25 -13.59 -2.89 -1.41
C ASP A 25 -12.46 -1.84 -1.42
N TRP A 26 -12.81 -0.61 -1.05
CA TRP A 26 -11.87 0.50 -1.07
C TRP A 26 -10.68 0.28 -0.13
N ARG A 27 -10.80 -0.49 0.96
CA ARG A 27 -9.64 -0.81 1.82
C ARG A 27 -8.81 -1.94 1.24
N GLU A 28 -9.45 -2.87 0.56
CA GLU A 28 -8.83 -4.07 0.04
C GLU A 28 -7.85 -3.75 -1.08
N HIS A 29 -8.23 -2.86 -2.01
CA HIS A 29 -7.35 -2.51 -3.12
C HIS A 29 -6.10 -1.73 -2.68
N ILE A 30 -6.18 -0.92 -1.60
CA ILE A 30 -5.01 -0.23 -1.01
C ILE A 30 -3.99 -1.26 -0.50
N ARG A 31 -4.46 -2.32 0.16
CA ARG A 31 -3.58 -3.38 0.68
C ARG A 31 -3.06 -4.33 -0.40
N LEU A 32 -3.84 -4.57 -1.45
CA LEU A 32 -3.42 -5.41 -2.59
C LEU A 32 -2.43 -4.71 -3.50
N ARG A 33 -2.52 -3.38 -3.62
CA ARG A 33 -1.65 -2.57 -4.48
C ARG A 33 -1.06 -1.39 -3.70
N PRO A 34 -0.29 -1.65 -2.63
CA PRO A 34 0.22 -0.59 -1.76
C PRO A 34 1.16 0.35 -2.53
N GLY A 35 1.87 -0.15 -3.54
CA GLY A 35 2.78 0.70 -4.30
C GLY A 35 2.12 1.78 -5.17
N MET A 36 0.81 1.68 -5.41
CA MET A 36 0.06 2.77 -6.02
C MET A 36 -0.14 3.95 -5.05
N TYR A 37 -0.09 3.69 -3.74
CA TYR A 37 -0.37 4.66 -2.69
C TYR A 37 0.89 5.19 -2.01
N ILE A 38 1.82 4.29 -1.68
CA ILE A 38 3.03 4.61 -0.90
C ILE A 38 4.32 4.39 -1.69
N GLY A 39 4.21 4.09 -2.99
CA GLY A 39 5.37 3.86 -3.86
C GLY A 39 6.10 2.55 -3.57
N LYS A 40 7.42 2.59 -3.50
CA LYS A 40 8.22 1.37 -3.34
C LYS A 40 8.09 0.81 -1.92
N LEU A 41 7.73 -0.46 -1.77
CA LEU A 41 7.82 -1.13 -0.47
C LEU A 41 9.29 -1.30 -0.05
N GLY A 42 9.58 -1.07 1.22
CA GLY A 42 10.93 -1.25 1.75
C GLY A 42 10.96 -1.15 3.27
N ASP A 43 12.14 -1.42 3.82
CA ASP A 43 12.44 -1.45 5.25
C ASP A 43 12.99 -0.12 5.77
N GLY A 44 13.10 0.89 4.90
CA GLY A 44 13.69 2.20 5.24
C GLY A 44 15.19 2.26 4.98
N SER A 45 15.78 1.23 4.36
CA SER A 45 17.17 1.29 3.89
C SER A 45 17.37 2.28 2.74
N SER A 46 16.33 2.56 1.95
CA SER A 46 16.34 3.60 0.92
C SER A 46 15.40 4.75 1.27
N LYS A 47 15.80 5.96 0.90
CA LYS A 47 14.98 7.18 1.06
C LYS A 47 13.66 7.12 0.30
N ASP A 48 13.63 6.33 -0.78
CA ASP A 48 12.45 6.17 -1.64
C ASP A 48 11.47 5.11 -1.13
N ASP A 49 11.77 4.49 0.02
CA ASP A 49 10.90 3.47 0.59
C ASP A 49 9.63 4.11 1.19
N GLY A 50 8.49 3.49 0.92
CA GLY A 50 7.16 3.97 1.27
C GLY A 50 6.89 4.10 2.76
N ILE A 51 7.74 3.50 3.62
CA ILE A 51 7.69 3.74 5.07
C ILE A 51 7.86 5.23 5.39
N TYR A 52 8.69 5.95 4.62
CA TYR A 52 8.86 7.40 4.81
C TYR A 52 7.67 8.19 4.31
N VAL A 53 6.97 7.71 3.27
CA VAL A 53 5.70 8.31 2.82
C VAL A 53 4.67 8.19 3.92
N LEU A 54 4.51 6.99 4.51
CA LEU A 54 3.57 6.77 5.63
C LEU A 54 3.82 7.73 6.81
N VAL A 55 5.09 7.93 7.18
CA VAL A 55 5.44 8.87 8.27
C VAL A 55 5.15 10.31 7.88
N LYS A 56 5.48 10.71 6.63
CA LYS A 56 5.19 12.05 6.12
C LYS A 56 3.70 12.37 6.13
N GLU A 57 2.86 11.47 5.63
CA GLU A 57 1.40 11.69 5.61
C GLU A 57 0.83 11.98 7.01
N VAL A 58 1.34 11.30 8.05
CA VAL A 58 0.90 11.58 9.44
C VAL A 58 1.41 12.94 9.92
N ILE A 59 2.66 13.27 9.63
CA ILE A 59 3.26 14.56 10.01
C ILE A 59 2.59 15.72 9.26
N ASP A 60 2.28 15.56 7.98
CA ASP A 60 1.67 16.59 7.14
C ASP A 60 0.27 16.94 7.66
N ASN A 61 -0.53 15.96 8.07
CA ASN A 61 -1.79 16.21 8.77
C ASN A 61 -1.61 17.01 10.08
N SER A 62 -0.58 16.70 10.87
CA SER A 62 -0.26 17.47 12.07
C SER A 62 0.19 18.91 11.76
N ILE A 63 0.89 19.12 10.63
CA ILE A 63 1.30 20.45 10.15
C ILE A 63 0.08 21.23 9.66
N ASP A 64 -0.86 20.60 8.97
CA ASP A 64 -2.09 21.24 8.52
C ASP A 64 -2.87 21.82 9.71
N GLU A 65 -3.03 21.06 10.79
CA GLU A 65 -3.64 21.55 12.04
C GLU A 65 -2.88 22.76 12.62
N HIS A 66 -1.55 22.70 12.65
CA HIS A 66 -0.70 23.81 13.10
C HIS A 66 -0.89 25.05 12.23
N MET A 67 -0.94 24.89 10.91
CA MET A 67 -1.15 25.97 9.94
C MET A 67 -2.54 26.59 10.09
N MET A 68 -3.55 25.80 10.47
CA MET A 68 -4.90 26.27 10.80
C MET A 68 -4.98 26.97 12.17
N GLY A 69 -3.87 27.02 12.92
CA GLY A 69 -3.75 27.69 14.22
C GLY A 69 -4.06 26.79 15.42
N TYR A 70 -4.15 25.46 15.23
CA TYR A 70 -4.45 24.48 16.27
C TYR A 70 -3.21 23.67 16.62
N GLY A 71 -2.89 23.63 17.91
CA GLY A 71 -1.63 23.03 18.37
C GLY A 71 -0.41 23.90 18.04
N LYS A 72 0.54 23.97 18.98
CA LYS A 72 1.78 24.74 18.81
C LYS A 72 3.02 23.85 18.77
N THR A 73 2.83 22.57 19.03
CA THR A 73 3.91 21.61 19.24
C THR A 73 3.50 20.30 18.58
N ILE A 74 4.41 19.74 17.80
CA ILE A 74 4.30 18.40 17.24
C ILE A 74 5.47 17.62 17.80
N GLU A 75 5.17 16.55 18.52
CA GLU A 75 6.15 15.66 19.12
C GLU A 75 6.30 14.41 18.24
N VAL A 76 7.52 14.16 17.79
CA VAL A 76 7.86 12.95 17.03
C VAL A 76 8.79 12.11 17.88
N LYS A 77 8.34 10.90 18.23
CA LYS A 77 9.14 9.91 18.96
C LYS A 77 9.35 8.68 18.09
N ILE A 78 10.61 8.35 17.89
CA ILE A 78 11.02 7.13 17.20
C ILE A 78 11.55 6.16 18.24
N THR A 79 11.02 4.94 18.18
CA THR A 79 11.46 3.75 18.93
C THR A 79 11.70 2.64 17.92
N ASP A 80 12.39 1.57 18.31
CA ASP A 80 12.87 0.48 17.44
C ASP A 80 12.04 0.24 16.16
N HIS A 81 10.80 -0.21 16.32
CA HIS A 81 9.89 -0.51 15.20
C HIS A 81 8.63 0.35 15.19
N ARG A 82 8.65 1.52 15.86
CA ARG A 82 7.47 2.36 15.98
C ARG A 82 7.82 3.84 15.96
N VAL A 83 7.13 4.56 15.09
CA VAL A 83 7.09 6.02 15.06
C VAL A 83 5.76 6.47 15.69
N ILE A 84 5.85 7.44 16.59
CA ILE A 84 4.70 8.07 17.24
C ILE A 84 4.76 9.55 16.91
N VAL A 85 3.70 10.06 16.30
CA VAL A 85 3.51 11.48 16.03
C VAL A 85 2.36 11.95 16.90
N ARG A 86 2.58 13.01 17.69
CA ARG A 86 1.59 13.61 18.57
C ARG A 86 1.56 15.12 18.32
N ASP A 87 0.49 15.62 17.73
CA ASP A 87 0.17 17.04 17.74
C ASP A 87 -0.77 17.38 18.91
N TYR A 88 -1.10 18.66 19.06
CA TYR A 88 -2.15 19.12 19.98
C TYR A 88 -3.18 19.97 19.22
N GLY A 89 -3.58 19.46 18.04
CA GLY A 89 -4.62 20.02 17.18
C GLY A 89 -6.03 19.92 17.79
N ARG A 90 -7.07 20.04 16.96
CA ARG A 90 -8.48 19.98 17.41
C ARG A 90 -8.97 18.57 17.76
#